data_AF-A0A0C2NGN3-F1
#
_entry.id   AF-A0A0C2NGN3-F1
#
_cell.length_a   1.000
_cell.length_b   1.000
_cell.length_c   1.000
_cell.angle_alpha   90.00
_cell.angle_beta   90.00
_cell.angle_gamma   90.00
#
_symmetry.space_group_name_H-M   'P 1'
#
loop_
_entity.id
_entity.type
_entity.pdbx_description
1 polymer ?
#
loop_
_entity_poly.entity_id
_entity_poly.type
_entity_poly.pdbx_seq_one_letter_code
_entity_poly.pdbx_strand_id
1 'polypeptide(L)'
;MRDLNSAFYQIQIVDEDIEKTEFTLVPGMGIYKLMKMSFGLKTSLAACQRILDTLLKISKGAIVIIGDIVIFFEDFKKHIDDVRSVFEIIRMSNLKLSFKNCCFAQP
;
A
#
# COMPACT_ATOMS: atom_id res chain seq x y z
N MET A 1 -4.72 -5.20 9.21
CA MET A 1 -5.10 -3.87 8.69
C MET A 1 -5.23 -3.97 7.19
N ARG A 2 -6.43 -3.87 6.62
CA ARG A 2 -6.68 -4.16 5.21
C ARG A 2 -6.83 -2.89 4.39
N ASP A 3 -5.94 -2.57 3.46
CA ASP A 3 -6.11 -1.30 2.71
C ASP A 3 -5.38 -1.09 1.39
N LEU A 4 -4.66 -2.08 0.85
CA LEU A 4 -3.91 -1.82 -0.38
C LEU A 4 -4.78 -1.49 -1.62
N ASN A 5 -6.10 -1.75 -1.59
CA ASN A 5 -7.02 -1.39 -2.67
C ASN A 5 -6.98 0.12 -3.00
N SER A 6 -6.79 0.97 -2.00
CA SER A 6 -6.59 2.41 -2.22
C SER A 6 -5.12 2.79 -2.34
N ALA A 7 -4.20 1.97 -1.82
CA ALA A 7 -2.76 2.23 -1.86
C ALA A 7 -2.18 2.18 -3.28
N PHE A 8 -2.78 1.40 -4.20
CA PHE A 8 -2.35 1.41 -5.61
C PHE A 8 -2.32 2.84 -6.16
N TYR A 9 -3.40 3.59 -5.97
CA TYR A 9 -3.53 4.97 -6.44
C TYR A 9 -2.68 5.99 -5.68
N GLN A 10 -1.90 5.55 -4.69
CA GLN A 10 -0.97 6.40 -3.94
C GLN A 10 0.47 6.26 -4.46
N ILE A 11 0.75 5.20 -5.24
CA ILE A 11 2.06 4.91 -5.78
C ILE A 11 2.17 5.51 -7.18
N GLN A 12 3.17 6.35 -7.38
CA GLN A 12 3.47 6.96 -8.67
C GLN A 12 4.14 5.94 -9.59
N ILE A 13 3.76 5.94 -10.86
CA ILE A 13 4.44 5.16 -11.90
C ILE A 13 5.70 5.93 -12.29
N VAL A 14 6.81 5.20 -12.47
CA VAL A 14 8.06 5.80 -12.93
C VAL A 14 7.89 6.33 -14.35
N ASP A 15 8.48 7.49 -14.66
CA ASP A 15 8.19 8.22 -15.90
C ASP A 15 8.42 7.37 -17.17
N GLU A 16 9.38 6.45 -17.15
CA GLU A 16 9.67 5.55 -18.27
C GLU A 16 8.59 4.48 -18.51
N ASP A 17 7.75 4.19 -17.52
CA ASP A 17 6.67 3.20 -17.62
C ASP A 17 5.30 3.82 -17.88
N ILE A 18 5.15 5.15 -17.76
CA ILE A 18 3.86 5.84 -17.96
C ILE A 18 3.29 5.57 -19.36
N GLU A 19 4.13 5.56 -20.39
CA GLU A 19 3.71 5.34 -21.78
C GLU A 19 3.18 3.92 -22.03
N LYS A 20 3.57 2.94 -21.20
CA LYS A 20 3.06 1.56 -21.28
C LYS A 20 1.64 1.42 -20.72
N THR A 21 1.12 2.48 -20.10
CA THR A 21 -0.21 2.51 -19.48
C THR A 21 -1.26 3.23 -20.31
N GLU A 22 -0.98 3.46 -21.59
CA GLU A 22 -1.90 4.10 -22.51
C GLU A 22 -3.20 3.31 -22.68
N PHE A 23 -4.34 4.00 -22.57
CA PHE A 23 -5.66 3.44 -22.85
C PHE A 23 -6.59 4.49 -23.49
N THR A 24 -7.66 4.02 -24.13
CA THR A 24 -8.71 4.87 -24.71
C THR A 24 -10.02 4.63 -23.97
N LEU A 25 -10.71 5.72 -23.57
CA LEU A 25 -11.99 5.61 -22.84
C LEU A 25 -13.13 5.20 -23.76
N VAL A 26 -13.26 5.85 -24.93
CA VAL A 26 -14.22 5.51 -25.99
C VAL A 26 -13.58 5.77 -27.35
N PRO A 27 -13.99 5.06 -28.42
CA PRO A 27 -13.48 5.32 -29.76
C PRO A 27 -13.61 6.80 -30.12
N GLY A 28 -12.48 7.44 -30.46
CA GLY A 28 -12.43 8.86 -30.84
C GLY A 28 -12.12 9.87 -29.72
N MET A 29 -12.02 9.48 -28.44
CA MET A 29 -11.74 10.41 -27.32
C MET A 29 -10.24 10.61 -26.99
N GLY A 30 -9.34 10.12 -27.83
CA GLY A 30 -7.89 10.23 -27.62
C GLY A 30 -7.32 9.21 -26.64
N ILE A 31 -6.02 9.34 -26.36
CA ILE A 31 -5.23 8.42 -25.54
C ILE A 31 -4.97 9.05 -24.16
N TYR A 32 -5.22 8.27 -23.11
CA TYR A 32 -4.98 8.63 -21.72
C TYR A 32 -3.87 7.76 -21.14
N LYS A 33 -3.07 8.33 -20.23
CA LYS A 33 -1.98 7.64 -19.53
C LYS A 33 -2.25 7.63 -18.03
N LEU A 34 -1.82 6.58 -17.34
CA LEU A 34 -1.91 6.51 -15.89
C LEU A 34 -0.64 7.11 -15.26
N MET A 35 -0.81 8.12 -14.42
CA MET A 35 0.30 8.72 -13.65
C MET A 35 0.55 7.97 -12.33
N LYS A 36 -0.45 7.24 -11.86
CA LYS A 36 -0.41 6.46 -10.62
C LYS A 36 -0.87 5.06 -10.91
N MET A 37 -0.38 4.12 -10.12
CA MET A 37 -0.69 2.72 -10.30
C MET A 37 -2.20 2.49 -10.14
N SER A 38 -2.80 1.77 -11.08
CA SER A 38 -4.21 1.42 -11.05
C SER A 38 -4.41 -0.05 -10.69
N PHE A 39 -5.63 -0.35 -10.24
CA PHE A 39 -6.08 -1.72 -10.17
C PHE A 39 -6.20 -2.30 -11.60
N GLY A 40 -5.62 -3.47 -11.84
CA GLY A 40 -5.64 -4.14 -13.15
C GLY A 40 -4.27 -4.26 -13.83
N LEU A 41 -3.26 -3.52 -13.36
CA LEU A 41 -1.87 -3.79 -13.77
C LEU A 41 -1.41 -5.13 -13.17
N LYS A 42 -0.87 -6.01 -14.01
CA LYS A 42 -0.40 -7.36 -13.60
C LYS A 42 0.62 -7.31 -12.46
N THR A 43 1.39 -6.24 -12.37
CA THR A 43 2.47 -6.07 -11.38
C THR A 43 2.05 -5.28 -10.14
N SER A 44 0.80 -4.76 -10.09
CA SER A 44 0.37 -3.82 -9.05
C SER A 44 0.50 -4.37 -7.62
N LEU A 45 0.00 -5.57 -7.37
CA LEU A 45 0.10 -6.24 -6.07
C LEU A 45 1.54 -6.49 -5.65
N ALA A 46 2.39 -6.97 -6.57
CA ALA A 46 3.78 -7.25 -6.28
C ALA A 46 4.59 -5.97 -5.97
N ALA A 47 4.30 -4.87 -6.67
CA ALA A 47 4.90 -3.57 -6.40
C ALA A 47 4.47 -3.04 -5.01
N CYS A 48 3.17 -3.07 -4.70
CA CYS A 48 2.65 -2.70 -3.38
C CYS A 48 3.30 -3.50 -2.25
N GLN A 49 3.37 -4.82 -2.39
CA GLN A 49 3.99 -5.72 -1.43
C GLN A 49 5.45 -5.32 -1.17
N ARG A 50 6.24 -5.16 -2.24
CA ARG A 50 7.67 -4.77 -2.13
C ARG A 50 7.86 -3.41 -1.44
N ILE A 51 7.01 -2.43 -1.74
CA ILE A 51 7.08 -1.11 -1.13
C ILE A 51 6.80 -1.22 0.37
N LEU A 52 5.71 -1.86 0.75
CA LEU A 52 5.37 -2.03 2.17
C LEU A 52 6.41 -2.87 2.92
N ASP A 53 6.91 -3.95 2.33
CA ASP A 53 7.98 -4.78 2.90
C ASP A 53 9.25 -3.95 3.14
N THR A 54 9.59 -3.06 2.21
CA THR A 54 10.76 -2.18 2.34
C THR A 54 10.57 -1.16 3.46
N LEU A 55 9.39 -0.55 3.56
CA LEU A 55 9.06 0.41 4.60
C LEU A 55 9.02 -0.23 5.99
N LEU A 56 8.46 -1.43 6.09
CA LEU A 56 8.25 -2.13 7.36
C LEU A 56 9.39 -3.08 7.73
N LYS A 57 10.46 -3.16 6.93
CA LYS A 57 11.63 -4.02 7.17
C LYS A 57 12.26 -3.84 8.56
N ILE A 58 12.10 -2.65 9.15
CA ILE A 58 12.68 -2.28 10.46
C ILE A 58 11.76 -2.73 11.61
N SER A 59 10.47 -2.96 11.35
CA SER A 59 9.50 -3.39 12.36
C SER A 59 9.60 -4.90 12.56
N LYS A 60 10.06 -5.32 13.74
CA LYS A 60 10.17 -6.74 14.10
C LYS A 60 8.82 -7.43 14.33
N GLY A 61 7.76 -6.65 14.55
CA GLY A 61 6.42 -7.14 14.88
C GLY A 61 5.42 -7.06 13.72
N ALA A 62 5.81 -6.55 12.56
CA ALA A 62 4.90 -6.34 11.43
C ALA A 62 5.28 -7.17 10.21
N ILE A 63 4.29 -7.75 9.55
CA ILE A 63 4.43 -8.39 8.24
C ILE A 63 3.40 -7.82 7.27
N VAL A 64 3.70 -7.92 5.98
CA VAL A 64 2.77 -7.55 4.91
C VAL A 64 2.31 -8.82 4.22
N ILE A 65 1.00 -9.02 4.13
CA ILE A 65 0.38 -10.13 3.41
C ILE A 65 -0.60 -9.55 2.39
N ILE A 66 -0.27 -9.66 1.09
CA ILE A 66 -1.15 -9.44 -0.07
C ILE A 66 -2.34 -8.50 0.21
N GLY A 67 -2.06 -7.24 0.53
CA GLY A 67 -3.14 -6.30 0.83
C GLY A 67 -3.08 -5.64 2.19
N ASP A 68 -2.49 -6.37 3.13
CA ASP A 68 -2.74 -6.20 4.55
C ASP A 68 -1.44 -6.07 5.32
N ILE A 69 -1.41 -5.12 6.26
CA ILE A 69 -0.35 -5.05 7.27
C ILE A 69 -0.87 -5.77 8.50
N VAL A 70 -0.13 -6.77 8.96
CA VAL A 70 -0.45 -7.57 10.14
C VAL A 70 0.63 -7.33 11.18
N ILE A 71 0.23 -6.92 12.38
CA ILE A 71 1.14 -6.65 13.49
C ILE A 71 0.85 -7.68 14.57
N PHE A 72 1.82 -8.55 14.84
CA PHE A 72 1.71 -9.58 15.87
C PHE A 72 2.22 -9.06 17.21
N PHE A 73 1.69 -9.61 18.29
CA PHE A 73 2.14 -9.29 19.63
C PHE A 73 1.93 -10.47 20.59
N GLU A 74 2.87 -10.60 21.53
CA GLU A 74 2.73 -11.47 22.71
C GLU A 74 2.33 -10.65 23.95
N ASP A 75 2.79 -9.40 24.02
CA ASP A 75 2.50 -8.45 25.09
C ASP A 75 1.76 -7.24 24.52
N PHE A 76 0.62 -6.90 25.13
CA PHE A 76 -0.24 -5.81 24.66
C PHE A 76 0.41 -4.43 24.79
N LYS A 77 1.25 -4.20 25.81
CA LYS A 77 1.96 -2.93 25.98
C LYS A 77 2.98 -2.73 24.87
N LYS A 78 3.72 -3.79 24.54
CA LYS A 78 4.65 -3.78 23.39
C LYS A 78 3.93 -3.61 22.06
N HIS A 79 2.75 -4.23 21.91
CA HIS A 79 1.92 -4.07 20.71
C HIS A 79 1.61 -2.60 20.40
N ILE A 80 1.28 -1.81 21.42
CA ILE A 80 0.97 -0.38 21.23
C ILE A 80 2.19 0.36 20.65
N ASP A 81 3.39 0.06 21.12
CA ASP A 81 4.62 0.70 20.63
C ASP A 81 4.97 0.26 19.21
N ASP A 82 4.76 -1.01 18.88
CA ASP A 82 4.93 -1.53 17.51
C ASP A 82 3.92 -0.89 16.54
N VAL A 83 2.65 -0.77 16.95
CA VAL A 83 1.59 -0.11 16.18
C VAL A 83 1.94 1.36 15.94
N ARG A 84 2.39 2.10 16.97
CA ARG A 84 2.84 3.49 16.81
C ARG A 84 3.99 3.60 15.81
N SER A 85 4.99 2.74 15.91
CA SER A 85 6.14 2.73 15.02
C SER A 85 5.72 2.49 13.57
N VAL A 86 4.82 1.54 13.33
CA VAL A 86 4.25 1.27 12.00
C VAL A 86 3.49 2.49 11.47
N PHE A 87 2.66 3.13 12.29
CA PHE A 87 1.93 4.34 11.89
C PHE A 87 2.86 5.51 11.55
N GLU A 88 3.95 5.70 12.30
CA GLU A 88 4.95 6.74 11.99
C GLU A 88 5.62 6.49 10.64
N ILE A 89 6.07 5.26 10.37
CA ILE A 89 6.68 4.89 9.09
C ILE A 89 5.72 5.18 7.92
N ILE A 90 4.45 4.78 8.06
CA ILE A 90 3.43 5.00 7.03
C ILE A 90 3.19 6.50 6.81
N ARG A 91 3.12 7.27 7.91
CA ARG A 91 2.96 8.73 7.86
C ARG A 91 4.14 9.42 7.18
N MET A 92 5.37 9.03 7.51
CA MET A 92 6.59 9.57 6.89
C MET A 92 6.66 9.25 5.39
N SER A 93 6.08 8.12 4.99
CA SER A 93 6.02 7.67 3.60
C SER A 93 4.85 8.28 2.82
N ASN A 94 4.08 9.18 3.44
CA ASN A 94 2.90 9.83 2.87
C ASN A 94 1.84 8.85 2.32
N LEU A 95 1.81 7.64 2.90
CA LEU A 95 0.79 6.63 2.62
C LEU A 95 -0.40 6.85 3.55
N LYS A 96 -1.60 6.61 3.02
CA LYS A 96 -2.88 6.76 3.72
C LYS A 96 -3.52 5.40 3.91
N LEU A 97 -4.04 5.22 5.11
CA LEU A 97 -4.81 4.05 5.53
C LEU A 97 -6.27 4.48 5.72
N SER A 98 -7.20 3.64 5.30
CA SER A 98 -8.62 3.74 5.61
C SER A 98 -8.89 3.17 6.99
N PHE A 99 -9.11 4.06 7.96
CA PHE A 99 -9.46 3.66 9.32
C PHE A 99 -10.65 2.68 9.40
N LYS A 100 -11.59 2.76 8.44
CA LYS A 100 -12.76 1.87 8.36
C LYS A 100 -12.40 0.39 8.14
N ASN A 101 -11.27 0.11 7.50
CA ASN A 101 -10.84 -1.26 7.17
C ASN A 101 -9.76 -1.77 8.15
N CYS A 102 -9.49 -1.01 9.21
CA CYS A 102 -8.48 -1.33 10.20
C CYS A 102 -9.12 -2.05 11.38
N CYS A 103 -8.70 -3.29 11.62
CA CYS A 103 -9.00 -4.01 12.85
C CYS A 103 -7.80 -3.92 13.79
N PHE A 104 -8.04 -3.57 15.05
CA PHE A 104 -7.01 -3.44 16.08
C PHE A 104 -7.29 -4.41 17.24
N ALA A 105 -6.23 -4.97 17.82
CA ALA A 105 -6.29 -5.82 19.02
C ALA A 105 -7.36 -6.94 18.94
N GLN A 106 -7.41 -7.64 17.80
CA GLN A 106 -8.28 -8.80 17.64
C GLN A 106 -7.64 -10.06 18.26
N PRO A 107 -8.45 -10.97 18.84
CA PRO A 107 -7.98 -12.22 19.43
C PRO A 107 -7.45 -13.21 18.40
#